data_AF-A0A183CZH0-F1
#
_entry.id   AF-A0A183CZH0-F1
#
_cell.length_a   1.000
_cell.length_b   1.000
_cell.length_c   1.000
_cell.angle_alpha   90.00
_cell.angle_beta   90.00
_cell.angle_gamma   90.00
#
_symmetry.space_group_name_H-M   'P 1'
#
loop_
_entity.id
_entity.type
_entity.pdbx_description
1 polymer ?
#
loop_
_entity_poly.entity_id
_entity_poly.type
_entity_poly.pdbx_seq_one_letter_code
_entity_poly.pdbx_strand_id
1 'polypeptide(L)'
;MDLDRRYEHCNAFHVEYYDEHGRTVGAPEKVQPYPGQKLRDCLEYRLRQRGLVPSTVLFFVENSRTPLPENCDANFLSGQRIVAKEIMNCTGELGLVLDNRLPQLFAAQL
;
A
#
# COMPACT_ATOMS: atom_id res chain seq x y z
N MET A 1 -41.57 -9.52 2.75
CA MET A 1 -40.21 -9.88 3.19
C MET A 1 -39.26 -9.16 2.28
N ASP A 2 -39.01 -7.89 2.59
CA ASP A 2 -38.09 -7.02 1.87
C ASP A 2 -36.67 -7.51 2.16
N LEU A 3 -36.05 -8.19 1.19
CA LEU A 3 -34.62 -8.51 1.17
C LEU A 3 -33.79 -7.25 0.85
N ASP A 4 -34.19 -6.10 1.36
CA ASP A 4 -33.46 -4.84 1.20
C ASP A 4 -32.27 -4.84 2.16
N ARG A 5 -31.08 -4.55 1.63
CA ARG A 5 -29.78 -4.56 2.30
C ARG A 5 -29.24 -5.93 2.70
N ARG A 6 -28.94 -6.77 1.70
CA ARG A 6 -27.59 -7.34 1.72
C ARG A 6 -26.65 -6.16 1.55
N TYR A 7 -26.13 -5.64 2.65
CA TYR A 7 -24.87 -4.93 2.65
C TYR A 7 -23.88 -5.95 2.06
N GLU A 8 -23.73 -5.96 0.74
CA GLU A 8 -22.50 -6.42 0.12
C GLU A 8 -21.44 -5.51 0.71
N HIS A 9 -20.95 -5.87 1.90
CA HIS A 9 -19.61 -5.50 2.33
C HIS A 9 -18.74 -6.08 1.22
N CYS A 10 -18.52 -5.28 0.18
CA CYS A 10 -17.46 -5.50 -0.76
C CYS A 10 -16.21 -5.35 0.08
N ASN A 11 -15.71 -6.46 0.63
CA ASN A 11 -14.50 -6.52 1.45
C ASN A 11 -13.23 -6.14 0.66
N ALA A 12 -13.41 -5.47 -0.48
CA ALA A 12 -12.39 -5.26 -1.47
C ALA A 12 -11.76 -3.90 -1.27
N PHE A 13 -10.46 -3.84 -1.55
CA PHE A 13 -9.69 -2.63 -1.52
C PHE A 13 -9.14 -2.36 -2.92
N HIS A 14 -8.89 -1.10 -3.22
CA HIS A 14 -8.21 -0.74 -4.47
C HIS A 14 -6.72 -0.69 -4.20
N VAL A 15 -5.92 -1.19 -5.14
CA VAL A 15 -4.48 -1.12 -5.07
C VAL A 15 -3.92 -0.42 -6.30
N GLU A 16 -3.08 0.58 -6.06
CA GLU A 16 -2.29 1.27 -7.06
C GLU A 16 -0.82 0.91 -6.88
N TYR A 17 -0.17 0.59 -7.99
CA TYR A 17 1.22 0.18 -8.00
C TYR A 17 2.06 1.34 -8.51
N TYR A 18 3.13 1.67 -7.80
CA TYR A 18 4.06 2.71 -8.16
C TYR A 18 5.47 2.13 -8.22
N ASP A 19 6.15 2.50 -9.28
CA ASP A 19 7.56 2.23 -9.52
C ASP A 19 8.44 3.03 -8.55
N GLU A 20 9.73 2.73 -8.53
CA GLU A 20 10.76 3.51 -7.81
C GLU A 20 10.72 5.01 -8.14
N HIS A 21 10.41 5.35 -9.39
CA HIS A 21 10.30 6.72 -9.87
C HIS A 21 8.97 7.40 -9.49
N GLY A 22 8.10 6.72 -8.72
CA GLY A 22 6.77 7.23 -8.38
C GLY A 22 5.81 7.27 -9.57
N ARG A 23 6.08 6.48 -10.63
CA ARG A 23 5.20 6.34 -11.79
C ARG A 23 4.23 5.19 -11.56
N THR A 24 2.99 5.32 -11.99
CA THR A 24 2.00 4.23 -11.88
C THR A 24 2.36 3.06 -12.80
N VAL A 25 2.47 1.86 -12.22
CA VAL A 25 2.78 0.61 -12.92
C VAL A 25 1.49 -0.15 -13.18
N GLY A 26 0.89 0.16 -14.32
CA GLY A 26 -0.39 -0.41 -14.75
C GLY A 26 -1.61 0.30 -14.14
N ALA A 27 -2.78 -0.33 -14.31
CA ALA A 27 -4.03 0.24 -13.85
C ALA A 27 -4.33 -0.12 -12.37
N PRO A 28 -5.02 0.76 -11.62
CA PRO A 28 -5.58 0.42 -10.32
C PRO A 28 -6.44 -0.83 -10.43
N GLU A 29 -6.23 -1.78 -9.52
CA GLU A 29 -7.01 -3.02 -9.48
C GLU A 29 -7.81 -3.10 -8.17
N LYS A 30 -9.05 -3.59 -8.26
CA LYS A 30 -9.83 -3.93 -7.08
C LYS A 30 -9.50 -5.36 -6.66
N VAL A 31 -8.86 -5.49 -5.50
CA VAL A 31 -8.48 -6.79 -4.92
C VAL A 31 -9.45 -7.13 -3.81
N GLN A 32 -10.04 -8.32 -3.88
CA GLN A 32 -10.87 -8.88 -2.82
C GLN A 32 -10.04 -9.90 -2.03
N PRO A 33 -9.58 -9.56 -0.82
CA PRO A 33 -8.84 -10.48 0.03
C PRO A 33 -9.75 -11.54 0.62
N TYR A 34 -9.15 -12.68 0.98
CA TYR A 34 -9.82 -13.70 1.77
C TYR A 34 -9.86 -13.31 3.26
N PRO A 35 -10.88 -13.75 4.01
CA PRO A 35 -10.93 -13.58 5.47
C PRO A 35 -9.68 -14.18 6.13
N GLY A 36 -8.94 -13.36 6.89
CA GLY A 36 -7.67 -13.74 7.53
C GLY A 36 -6.44 -13.78 6.62
N GLN A 37 -6.54 -13.34 5.36
CA GLN A 37 -5.38 -13.23 4.48
C GLN A 37 -4.60 -11.94 4.74
N LYS A 38 -3.26 -12.06 4.77
CA LYS A 38 -2.36 -10.92 4.87
C LYS A 38 -2.33 -10.12 3.55
N LEU A 39 -2.27 -8.80 3.66
CA LEU A 39 -2.19 -7.91 2.49
C LEU A 39 -1.00 -8.26 1.59
N ARG A 40 0.16 -8.50 2.18
CA ARG A 40 1.39 -8.81 1.45
C ARG A 40 1.26 -10.08 0.62
N ASP A 41 0.73 -11.14 1.19
CA ASP A 41 0.51 -12.42 0.49
C ASP A 41 -0.44 -12.25 -0.71
N CYS A 42 -1.53 -11.49 -0.50
CA CYS A 42 -2.51 -11.19 -1.54
C CYS A 42 -1.91 -10.40 -2.71
N LEU A 43 -1.08 -9.40 -2.41
CA LEU A 43 -0.46 -8.52 -3.40
C LEU A 43 0.84 -9.07 -3.97
N GLU A 44 1.54 -9.97 -3.28
CA GLU A 44 2.83 -10.54 -3.69
C GLU A 44 2.72 -11.19 -5.08
N TYR A 45 1.69 -12.02 -5.28
CA TYR A 45 1.46 -12.66 -6.57
C TYR A 45 1.25 -11.62 -7.68
N ARG A 46 0.49 -10.56 -7.39
CA ARG A 46 0.20 -9.47 -8.35
C ARG A 46 1.42 -8.61 -8.66
N LEU A 47 2.28 -8.37 -7.67
CA LEU A 47 3.55 -7.66 -7.83
C LEU A 47 4.48 -8.46 -8.75
N ARG A 48 4.65 -9.75 -8.45
CA ARG A 48 5.49 -10.65 -9.27
C ARG A 48 4.97 -10.79 -10.70
N GLN A 49 3.66 -10.83 -10.90
CA GLN A 49 3.05 -10.82 -12.24
C GLN A 49 3.37 -9.55 -13.03
N ARG A 50 3.53 -8.41 -12.35
CA ARG A 50 3.92 -7.13 -12.97
C ARG A 50 5.44 -6.92 -13.06
N GLY A 51 6.24 -7.86 -12.56
CA GLY A 51 7.70 -7.75 -12.50
C GLY A 51 8.24 -6.92 -11.34
N LEU A 52 7.38 -6.53 -10.39
CA LEU A 52 7.77 -5.79 -9.18
C LEU A 52 8.25 -6.76 -8.10
N VAL A 53 9.28 -6.37 -7.35
CA VAL A 53 9.84 -7.23 -6.29
C VAL A 53 9.09 -6.98 -4.97
N PRO A 54 8.38 -7.96 -4.41
CA PRO A 54 7.58 -7.78 -3.19
C PRO A 54 8.42 -7.40 -1.95
N SER A 55 9.73 -7.66 -1.97
CA SER A 55 10.65 -7.25 -0.91
C SER A 55 11.10 -5.79 -1.00
N THR A 56 11.00 -5.17 -2.18
CA THR A 56 11.30 -3.74 -2.39
C THR A 56 10.03 -2.90 -2.35
N VAL A 57 8.84 -3.48 -2.18
CA VAL A 57 7.58 -2.74 -2.20
C VAL A 57 7.07 -2.49 -0.78
N LEU A 58 6.77 -1.22 -0.50
CA LEU A 58 6.08 -0.78 0.71
C LEU A 58 4.61 -0.45 0.40
N PHE A 59 3.73 -0.81 1.33
CA PHE A 59 2.30 -0.55 1.21
C PHE A 59 1.91 0.64 2.09
N PHE A 60 1.12 1.55 1.54
CA PHE A 60 0.58 2.72 2.23
C PHE A 60 -0.93 2.76 2.01
N VAL A 61 -1.67 3.39 2.91
CA VAL A 61 -3.05 3.78 2.63
C VAL A 61 -3.03 5.17 2.02
N GLU A 62 -3.92 5.47 1.07
CA GLU A 62 -4.01 6.76 0.37
C GLU A 62 -4.12 8.00 1.28
N ASN A 63 -4.44 7.83 2.57
CA ASN A 63 -4.45 8.91 3.56
C ASN A 63 -3.52 8.67 4.77
N SER A 64 -2.76 7.58 4.76
CA SER A 64 -1.80 7.25 5.81
C SER A 64 -0.38 7.49 5.31
N ARG A 65 0.35 8.34 6.03
CA ARG A 65 1.80 8.49 5.85
C ARG A 65 2.59 7.37 6.52
N THR A 66 1.93 6.54 7.31
CA THR A 66 2.54 5.40 7.98
C THR A 66 2.50 4.19 7.04
N PRO A 67 3.66 3.56 6.73
CA PRO A 67 3.68 2.31 5.97
C PRO A 67 2.93 1.23 6.76
N LEU A 68 2.16 0.43 6.04
CA LEU A 68 1.44 -0.69 6.61
C LEU A 68 2.43 -1.79 7.04
N PRO A 69 2.23 -2.39 8.21
CA PRO A 69 3.05 -3.51 8.63
C PRO A 69 2.85 -4.69 7.68
N GLU A 70 3.90 -5.49 7.47
CA GLU A 70 3.86 -6.68 6.60
C GLU A 70 2.81 -7.72 7.02
N ASN A 71 2.41 -7.72 8.29
CA ASN A 71 1.41 -8.60 8.88
C ASN A 71 0.00 -7.98 8.90
N CYS A 72 -0.24 -6.88 8.19
CA CYS A 72 -1.54 -6.24 8.16
C CYS A 72 -2.60 -7.12 7.47
N ASP A 73 -3.76 -7.25 8.12
CA ASP A 73 -4.92 -7.94 7.57
C ASP A 73 -5.55 -7.16 6.42
N ALA A 74 -5.67 -7.80 5.27
CA ALA A 74 -6.26 -7.17 4.10
C ALA A 74 -7.76 -6.85 4.28
N ASN A 75 -8.45 -7.58 5.16
CA ASN A 75 -9.85 -7.29 5.51
C ASN A 75 -10.02 -5.95 6.23
N PHE A 76 -9.04 -5.51 7.01
CA PHE A 76 -9.08 -4.20 7.68
C PHE A 76 -8.94 -3.05 6.68
N LEU A 77 -8.33 -3.34 5.54
CA LEU A 77 -8.10 -2.41 4.44
C LEU A 77 -9.26 -2.41 3.44
N SER A 78 -10.27 -3.25 3.65
CA SER A 78 -11.52 -3.23 2.90
C SER A 78 -12.10 -1.81 2.82
N GLY A 79 -12.43 -1.36 1.62
CA GLY A 79 -12.96 -0.01 1.37
C GLY A 79 -11.90 1.09 1.38
N GLN A 80 -10.63 0.77 1.68
CA GLN A 80 -9.52 1.71 1.60
C GLN A 80 -8.80 1.60 0.24
N ARG A 81 -8.03 2.64 -0.08
CA ARG A 81 -7.16 2.70 -1.26
C ARG A 81 -5.73 2.49 -0.80
N ILE A 82 -5.08 1.48 -1.35
CA ILE A 82 -3.74 1.02 -1.00
C ILE A 82 -2.78 1.43 -2.10
N VAL A 83 -1.66 1.99 -1.70
CA VAL A 83 -0.59 2.45 -2.57
C VAL A 83 0.60 1.54 -2.31
N ALA A 84 0.91 0.68 -3.28
CA ALA A 84 2.09 -0.18 -3.27
C ALA A 84 3.21 0.56 -4.01
N LYS A 85 4.22 1.06 -3.28
CA LYS A 85 5.33 1.80 -3.85
C LYS A 85 6.62 1.02 -3.73
N GLU A 86 7.30 0.81 -4.84
CA GLU A 86 8.64 0.26 -4.85
C GLU A 86 9.64 1.29 -4.29
N ILE A 87 10.41 0.87 -3.28
CA ILE A 87 11.59 1.54 -2.77
C ILE A 87 12.81 0.85 -3.38
N MET A 88 13.50 1.54 -4.27
CA MET A 88 14.72 1.02 -4.88
C MET A 88 15.73 0.70 -3.77
N ASN A 89 16.11 -0.57 -3.62
CA ASN A 89 17.23 -0.94 -2.77
C ASN A 89 18.50 -0.77 -3.63
N CYS A 90 18.92 0.48 -3.81
CA CYS A 90 20.06 0.84 -4.64
C CYS A 90 21.32 0.16 -4.09
N THR A 91 21.68 -1.00 -4.65
CA THR A 91 23.07 -1.48 -4.59
C THR A 91 23.82 -0.71 -5.68
N GLY A 92 24.09 0.57 -5.40
CA GLY A 92 24.73 1.50 -6.34
C GLY A 92 23.98 2.83 -6.43
N GLU A 93 24.44 3.78 -5.62
CA GLU A 93 24.38 5.25 -5.78
C GLU A 93 23.14 5.91 -6.42
N LEU A 94 22.56 6.86 -5.65
CA LEU A 94 21.50 7.83 -5.97
C LEU A 94 20.06 7.38 -5.70
N GLY A 95 19.39 8.00 -4.72
CA GLY A 95 17.96 7.76 -4.46
C GLY A 95 17.40 8.42 -3.21
N LEU A 96 17.35 9.75 -3.18
CA LEU A 96 16.65 10.56 -2.17
C LEU A 96 15.14 10.24 -2.11
N VAL A 97 14.68 9.31 -1.26
CA VAL A 97 13.28 9.30 -0.76
C VAL A 97 13.22 8.79 0.68
N LEU A 98 13.85 9.54 1.60
CA LEU A 98 13.30 9.75 2.93
C LEU A 98 13.17 11.26 3.05
N ASP A 99 12.03 11.80 2.61
CA ASP A 99 11.62 13.15 3.02
C ASP A 99 11.37 13.07 4.53
N ASN A 100 12.46 13.23 5.27
CA ASN A 100 12.52 13.48 6.70
C ASN A 100 12.23 14.98 6.95
N ARG A 101 11.28 15.56 6.21
CA ARG A 101 10.68 16.85 6.57
C ARG A 101 9.43 16.60 7.39
N LEU A 102 9.67 16.26 8.65
CA LEU A 102 9.33 17.20 9.71
C LEU A 102 10.31 16.94 10.87
N PRO A 103 11.42 17.70 10.99
CA PRO A 103 11.90 18.02 12.32
C PRO A 103 10.76 18.80 12.99
N GLN A 104 10.10 18.16 13.94
CA GLN A 104 9.27 18.85 14.91
C GLN A 104 10.17 19.86 15.62
N LEU A 105 10.17 21.09 15.12
CA LEU A 105 9.74 22.29 15.82
C LEU A 105 9.26 22.02 17.26
N PHE A 106 10.16 21.65 18.17
CA PHE A 106 9.99 21.92 19.60
C PHE A 106 11.37 22.16 20.24
N ALA A 107 11.45 23.30 20.94
CA ALA A 107 12.54 23.79 21.77
C ALA A 107 13.67 24.60 21.09
N ALA A 108 13.33 25.73 20.47
CA ALA A 108 14.15 26.94 20.57
C ALA A 108 13.27 28.18 20.37
N GLN A 109 12.63 28.65 21.44
CA GLN A 109 12.13 30.02 21.51
C GLN A 109 12.48 30.56 22.90
N LEU A 110 13.53 31.39 22.92
CA LEU A 110 14.05 32.30 23.96
C LEU A 110 14.30 31.75 25.38
#